data_AF-A0A292EC08-F1
#
_entry.id   AF-A0A292EC08-F1
#
_cell.length_a   1.000
_cell.length_b   1.000
_cell.length_c   1.000
_cell.angle_alpha   90.00
_cell.angle_beta   90.00
_cell.angle_gamma   90.00
#
_symmetry.space_group_name_H-M   'P 1'
#
loop_
_entity.id
_entity.type
_entity.pdbx_description
1 polymer ?
#
loop_
_entity_poly.entity_id
_entity_poly.type
_entity_poly.pdbx_seq_one_letter_code
_entity_poly.pdbx_strand_id
1 'polypeptide(L)'
;MALSQFQIIQSLGEALSWFEKELSWGVPAAELNHLTGRIGELYTAMFTYGQMATEVNQRGYDVVSADGERISVKTITSSNHVGFNMQTFEHVDRVVVLRINPEELAIEILLDKPANEAKTLMREGADKFIFPVNRTQPRLTRPLEEMVMLREEPYKRHLIRQYENGTIQVLTDGEEVPTTKPVLREIARDIQVDLLNGAGSPRNTRQLGDQIINKLEELRVESGVDA
;
A
#
# COMPACT_ATOMS: atom_id res chain seq x y z
N MET A 1 25.85 -5.43 -12.38
CA MET A 1 25.43 -4.20 -13.07
C MET A 1 24.28 -3.60 -12.29
N ALA A 2 24.30 -2.30 -12.06
CA ALA A 2 23.21 -1.64 -11.35
C ALA A 2 21.97 -1.51 -12.27
N LEU A 3 20.78 -1.67 -11.70
CA LEU A 3 19.52 -1.59 -12.46
C LEU A 3 19.23 -0.15 -12.89
N SER A 4 18.73 0.03 -14.11
CA SER A 4 18.17 1.31 -14.53
C SER A 4 16.83 1.57 -13.82
N GLN A 5 16.38 2.82 -13.78
CA GLN A 5 15.07 3.18 -13.22
C GLN A 5 13.92 2.44 -13.92
N PHE A 6 14.01 2.25 -15.24
CA PHE A 6 13.04 1.45 -15.98
C PHE A 6 13.00 0.00 -15.48
N GLN A 7 14.16 -0.61 -15.25
CA GLN A 7 14.25 -1.98 -14.72
C GLN A 7 13.73 -2.07 -13.28
N ILE A 8 13.98 -1.07 -12.44
CA ILE A 8 13.44 -1.01 -11.07
C ILE A 8 11.91 -0.97 -11.10
N ILE A 9 11.31 -0.12 -11.93
CA ILE A 9 9.85 -0.01 -12.08
C ILE A 9 9.27 -1.34 -12.57
N GLN A 10 9.89 -1.95 -13.58
CA GLN A 10 9.44 -3.25 -14.09
C GLN A 10 9.54 -4.34 -13.01
N SER A 11 10.67 -4.45 -12.32
CA SER A 11 10.87 -5.41 -11.24
C SER A 11 9.90 -5.20 -10.07
N LEU A 12 9.58 -3.94 -9.74
CA LEU A 12 8.58 -3.62 -8.73
C LEU A 12 7.19 -4.10 -9.16
N GLY A 13 6.80 -3.85 -10.41
CA GLY A 13 5.52 -4.33 -10.96
C GLY A 13 5.42 -5.86 -10.96
N GLU A 14 6.49 -6.55 -11.34
CA GLU A 14 6.56 -8.02 -11.30
C GLU A 14 6.45 -8.55 -9.86
N ALA A 15 7.16 -7.94 -8.91
CA ALA A 15 7.11 -8.32 -7.50
C ALA A 15 5.72 -8.10 -6.89
N LEU A 16 5.06 -6.99 -7.22
CA LEU A 16 3.69 -6.70 -6.80
C LEU A 16 2.68 -7.72 -7.37
N SER A 17 2.82 -8.08 -8.65
CA SER A 17 1.97 -9.10 -9.28
C SER A 17 2.14 -10.47 -8.63
N TRP A 18 3.38 -10.86 -8.30
CA TRP A 18 3.62 -12.09 -7.56
C TRP A 18 3.04 -12.05 -6.15
N PHE A 19 3.18 -10.94 -5.44
CA PHE A 19 2.59 -10.77 -4.12
C PHE A 19 1.07 -10.90 -4.14
N GLU A 20 0.41 -10.28 -5.13
CA GLU A 20 -1.04 -10.43 -5.33
C GLU A 20 -1.43 -11.89 -5.58
N LYS A 21 -0.68 -12.62 -6.42
CA LYS A 21 -0.95 -14.05 -6.70
C LYS A 21 -0.82 -14.94 -5.45
N GLU A 22 0.27 -14.79 -4.69
CA GLU A 22 0.48 -15.56 -3.45
C GLU A 22 -0.67 -15.34 -2.45
N LEU A 23 -1.09 -14.08 -2.27
CA LEU A 23 -2.25 -13.74 -1.44
C LEU A 23 -3.55 -14.36 -1.97
N SER A 24 -3.74 -14.39 -3.30
CA SER A 24 -4.92 -15.00 -3.93
C SER A 24 -5.00 -16.51 -3.69
N TRP A 25 -3.85 -17.18 -3.52
CA TRP A 25 -3.76 -18.59 -3.16
C TRP A 25 -3.92 -18.84 -1.65
N GLY A 26 -4.12 -17.78 -0.87
CA GLY A 26 -4.34 -17.87 0.58
C GLY A 26 -3.06 -17.93 1.40
N VAL A 27 -1.89 -17.66 0.80
CA VAL A 27 -0.63 -17.61 1.54
C VAL A 27 -0.65 -16.40 2.51
N PRO A 28 -0.44 -16.61 3.82
CA PRO A 28 -0.43 -15.52 4.77
C PRO A 28 0.69 -14.51 4.47
N ALA A 29 0.37 -13.21 4.53
CA ALA A 29 1.36 -12.16 4.27
C ALA A 29 2.61 -12.23 5.18
N ALA A 30 2.47 -12.82 6.38
CA ALA A 30 3.58 -13.03 7.31
C ALA A 30 4.61 -14.07 6.82
N GLU A 31 4.25 -14.93 5.86
CA GLU A 31 5.16 -15.90 5.23
C GLU A 31 5.90 -15.30 4.02
N LEU A 32 5.46 -14.14 3.53
CA LEU A 32 5.99 -13.45 2.36
C LEU A 32 7.03 -12.37 2.73
N ASN A 33 7.74 -12.52 3.86
CA ASN A 33 8.68 -11.50 4.37
C ASN A 33 9.81 -11.17 3.38
N HIS A 34 10.32 -12.17 2.66
CA HIS A 34 11.34 -11.94 1.64
C HIS A 34 10.81 -11.13 0.45
N LEU A 35 9.61 -11.47 -0.03
CA LEU A 35 8.97 -10.78 -1.15
C LEU A 35 8.59 -9.34 -0.77
N THR A 36 7.98 -9.15 0.41
CA THR A 36 7.63 -7.82 0.93
C THR A 36 8.86 -6.97 1.24
N GLY A 37 9.95 -7.56 1.75
CA GLY A 37 11.25 -6.92 1.86
C GLY A 37 11.72 -6.41 0.50
N ARG A 38 11.75 -7.29 -0.51
CA ARG A 38 12.17 -6.94 -1.86
C ARG A 38 11.32 -5.84 -2.52
N ILE A 39 10.00 -5.90 -2.35
CA ILE A 39 9.08 -4.84 -2.80
C ILE A 39 9.44 -3.51 -2.16
N GLY A 40 9.72 -3.50 -0.85
CA GLY A 40 10.09 -2.30 -0.14
C GLY A 40 11.40 -1.69 -0.62
N GLU A 41 12.41 -2.52 -0.87
CA GLU A 41 13.70 -2.07 -1.42
C GLU A 41 13.51 -1.46 -2.83
N LEU A 42 12.76 -2.15 -3.71
CA LEU A 42 12.48 -1.68 -5.07
C LEU A 42 11.67 -0.38 -5.07
N TYR A 43 10.65 -0.29 -4.23
CA TYR A 43 9.85 0.93 -4.06
C TYR A 43 10.73 2.09 -3.58
N THR A 44 11.60 1.84 -2.60
CA THR A 44 12.54 2.84 -2.08
C THR A 44 13.52 3.31 -3.14
N ALA A 45 14.12 2.39 -3.90
CA ALA A 45 15.01 2.74 -5.01
C ALA A 45 14.30 3.55 -6.10
N MET A 46 13.01 3.28 -6.36
CA MET A 46 12.22 4.04 -7.32
C MET A 46 11.96 5.48 -6.84
N PHE A 47 11.40 5.68 -5.64
CA PHE A 47 11.02 7.04 -5.21
C PHE A 47 12.21 7.92 -4.83
N THR A 48 13.36 7.33 -4.52
CA THR A 48 14.62 8.05 -4.28
C THR A 48 15.49 8.19 -5.52
N TYR A 49 14.99 7.77 -6.69
CA TYR A 49 15.72 7.70 -7.96
C TYR A 49 17.06 6.95 -7.86
N GLY A 50 17.17 6.08 -6.85
CA GLY A 50 18.37 5.36 -6.47
C GLY A 50 18.53 4.01 -7.14
N GLN A 51 19.39 3.19 -6.56
CA GLN A 51 19.66 1.83 -7.00
C GLN A 51 19.72 0.90 -5.79
N MET A 52 19.43 -0.37 -6.02
CA MET A 52 19.65 -1.39 -5.01
C MET A 52 21.15 -1.54 -4.75
N ALA A 53 21.54 -1.79 -3.50
CA ALA A 53 22.92 -2.10 -3.13
C ALA A 53 23.49 -3.19 -4.04
N THR A 54 24.60 -2.89 -4.73
CA THR A 54 25.10 -3.71 -5.83
C THR A 54 25.90 -4.94 -5.40
N GLU A 55 26.31 -5.01 -4.13
CA GLU A 55 27.04 -6.16 -3.58
C GLU A 55 26.16 -6.96 -2.63
N VAL A 56 26.22 -8.28 -2.75
CA VAL A 56 25.58 -9.21 -1.81
C VAL A 56 26.36 -9.12 -0.49
N ASN A 57 25.67 -8.78 0.61
CA ASN A 57 26.21 -8.56 1.97
C ASN A 57 26.81 -7.17 2.29
N GLN A 58 26.34 -6.09 1.66
CA GLN A 58 26.67 -4.74 2.16
C GLN A 58 26.12 -4.55 3.58
N ARG A 59 26.94 -3.97 4.47
CA ARG A 59 26.62 -3.86 5.88
C ARG A 59 25.66 -2.70 6.13
N GLY A 60 24.39 -3.02 6.34
CA GLY A 60 23.43 -2.15 7.04
C GLY A 60 22.46 -1.35 6.16
N TYR A 61 22.68 -1.28 4.85
CA TYR A 61 21.82 -0.54 3.92
C TYR A 61 21.48 -1.39 2.69
N ASP A 62 20.33 -1.09 2.09
CA ASP A 62 19.71 -1.90 1.03
C ASP A 62 19.61 -1.12 -0.29
N VAL A 63 19.57 0.21 -0.21
CA VAL A 63 19.40 1.13 -1.35
C VAL A 63 20.43 2.27 -1.24
N VAL A 64 20.90 2.76 -2.38
CA VAL A 64 21.67 4.00 -2.50
C VAL A 64 20.85 5.00 -3.33
N SER A 65 20.51 6.17 -2.78
CA SER A 65 19.72 7.19 -3.49
C SER A 65 20.49 7.82 -4.66
N ALA A 66 19.81 8.61 -5.50
CA ALA A 66 20.47 9.40 -6.54
C ALA A 66 21.51 10.39 -5.98
N ASP A 67 21.29 10.87 -4.74
CA ASP A 67 22.20 11.76 -4.02
C ASP A 67 23.33 11.00 -3.28
N GLY A 68 23.38 9.66 -3.40
CA GLY A 68 24.40 8.83 -2.78
C GLY A 68 24.14 8.43 -1.33
N GLU A 69 22.95 8.71 -0.78
CA GLU A 69 22.59 8.32 0.59
C GLU A 69 22.47 6.80 0.71
N ARG A 70 23.12 6.20 1.71
CA ARG A 70 22.94 4.79 2.06
C ARG A 70 21.67 4.62 2.89
N ILE A 71 20.67 3.97 2.32
CA ILE A 71 19.34 3.83 2.90
C ILE A 71 19.12 2.42 3.44
N SER A 72 18.80 2.31 4.73
CA SER A 72 18.29 1.06 5.31
C SER A 72 16.77 1.02 5.18
N VAL A 73 16.27 -0.05 4.57
CA VAL A 73 14.85 -0.26 4.30
C VAL A 73 14.31 -1.33 5.25
N LYS A 74 13.15 -1.06 5.84
CA LYS A 74 12.39 -2.08 6.55
C LYS A 74 10.94 -2.08 6.12
N THR A 75 10.47 -3.24 5.72
CA THR A 75 9.07 -3.46 5.37
C THR A 75 8.36 -4.23 6.46
N ILE A 76 7.14 -3.82 6.78
CA ILE A 76 6.22 -4.54 7.66
C ILE A 76 4.88 -4.75 6.97
N THR A 77 4.14 -5.77 7.38
CA THR A 77 2.74 -5.98 6.97
C THR A 77 1.81 -5.67 8.15
N SER A 78 1.91 -6.47 9.21
CA SER A 78 1.06 -6.36 10.41
C SER A 78 1.80 -6.00 11.70
N SER A 79 3.14 -5.96 11.69
CA SER A 79 3.94 -5.66 12.88
C SER A 79 3.70 -4.23 13.40
N ASN A 80 3.68 -4.07 14.72
CA ASN A 80 3.56 -2.76 15.38
C ASN A 80 4.94 -2.15 15.73
N HIS A 81 6.04 -2.80 15.36
CA HIS A 81 7.39 -2.28 15.59
C HIS A 81 8.37 -2.84 14.55
N VAL A 82 9.49 -2.16 14.41
CA VAL A 82 10.57 -2.59 13.54
C VAL A 82 11.93 -2.32 14.18
N GLY A 83 12.85 -3.25 14.02
CA GLY A 83 14.19 -3.17 14.61
C GLY A 83 15.26 -2.91 13.56
N PHE A 84 16.17 -2.00 13.88
CA PHE A 84 17.42 -1.77 13.15
C PHE A 84 18.59 -2.28 13.98
N ASN A 85 19.53 -3.01 13.36
CA ASN A 85 20.70 -3.53 14.07
C ASN A 85 21.62 -2.36 14.47
N MET A 86 21.93 -2.25 15.76
CA MET A 86 22.78 -1.18 16.31
C MET A 86 24.20 -1.21 15.72
N GLN A 87 24.74 -2.40 15.45
CA GLN A 87 26.11 -2.59 14.95
C GLN A 87 26.31 -2.05 13.53
N THR A 88 25.24 -1.99 12.74
CA THR A 88 25.30 -1.53 11.35
C THR A 88 24.67 -0.17 11.13
N PHE A 89 24.01 0.39 12.14
CA PHE A 89 23.25 1.64 12.03
C PHE A 89 24.13 2.85 11.69
N GLU A 90 25.38 2.86 12.15
CA GLU A 90 26.34 3.93 11.87
C GLU A 90 26.78 3.99 10.39
N HIS A 91 26.49 2.96 9.59
CA HIS A 91 26.78 2.93 8.15
C HIS A 91 25.61 3.42 7.30
N VAL A 92 24.53 3.89 7.93
CA VAL A 92 23.28 4.28 7.29
C VAL A 92 23.12 5.78 7.38
N ASP A 93 22.85 6.43 6.26
CA ASP A 93 22.64 7.88 6.19
C ASP A 93 21.15 8.23 6.39
N ARG A 94 20.25 7.35 5.92
CA ARG A 94 18.79 7.54 5.92
C ARG A 94 18.08 6.22 6.18
N VAL A 95 16.95 6.25 6.88
CA VAL A 95 16.13 5.05 7.10
C VAL A 95 14.74 5.24 6.53
N VAL A 96 14.26 4.18 5.90
CA VAL A 96 12.91 4.12 5.34
C VAL A 96 12.17 2.93 5.94
N VAL A 97 11.00 3.18 6.52
CA VAL A 97 10.09 2.15 7.03
C VAL A 97 8.82 2.17 6.21
N LEU A 98 8.47 1.04 5.63
CA LEU A 98 7.30 0.87 4.78
C LEU A 98 6.31 -0.10 5.43
N ARG A 99 5.01 0.15 5.22
CA ARG A 99 3.95 -0.83 5.46
C ARG A 99 3.33 -1.26 4.14
N ILE A 100 3.25 -2.56 3.92
CA ILE A 100 2.46 -3.14 2.83
C ILE A 100 1.15 -3.66 3.40
N ASN A 101 0.03 -3.11 2.94
CA ASN A 101 -1.30 -3.59 3.27
C ASN A 101 -1.70 -4.69 2.28
N PRO A 102 -1.78 -5.97 2.70
CA PRO A 102 -2.11 -7.08 1.79
C PRO A 102 -3.56 -7.05 1.30
N GLU A 103 -4.48 -6.39 2.01
CA GLU A 103 -5.89 -6.35 1.61
C GLU A 103 -6.19 -5.30 0.54
N GLU A 104 -5.48 -4.17 0.62
CA GLU A 104 -5.63 -3.02 -0.30
C GLU A 104 -4.52 -2.96 -1.35
N LEU A 105 -3.54 -3.87 -1.28
CA LEU A 105 -2.34 -3.87 -2.12
C LEU A 105 -1.69 -2.47 -2.17
N ALA A 106 -1.59 -1.84 -1.00
CA ALA A 106 -1.08 -0.47 -0.85
C ALA A 106 0.25 -0.46 -0.10
N ILE A 107 1.14 0.45 -0.49
CA ILE A 107 2.42 0.71 0.19
C ILE A 107 2.32 2.08 0.88
N GLU A 108 2.58 2.10 2.18
CA GLU A 108 2.59 3.32 3.01
C GLU A 108 4.01 3.59 3.51
N ILE A 109 4.48 4.83 3.38
CA ILE A 109 5.73 5.27 4.01
C ILE A 109 5.44 5.69 5.45
N LEU A 110 5.96 4.94 6.41
CA LEU A 110 5.81 5.20 7.84
C LEU A 110 6.92 6.08 8.41
N LEU A 111 8.13 5.94 7.85
CA LEU A 111 9.27 6.72 8.23
C LEU A 111 10.13 6.92 7.00
N ASP A 112 10.56 8.15 6.78
CA ASP A 112 11.55 8.50 5.77
C ASP A 112 12.35 9.70 6.28
N LYS A 113 13.49 9.42 6.91
CA LYS A 113 14.28 10.42 7.65
C LYS A 113 15.77 10.10 7.64
N PRO A 114 16.64 11.13 7.73
CA PRO A 114 18.05 10.94 8.08
C PRO A 114 18.20 10.06 9.34
N ALA A 115 19.22 9.20 9.36
CA ALA A 115 19.38 8.19 10.40
C ALA A 115 19.51 8.79 11.81
N ASN A 116 20.16 9.95 11.93
CA ASN A 116 20.28 10.70 13.18
C ASN A 116 18.93 11.20 13.71
N GLU A 117 18.09 11.77 12.86
CA GLU A 117 16.74 12.21 13.21
C GLU A 117 15.85 11.00 13.56
N ALA A 118 15.90 9.96 12.74
CA ALA A 118 15.12 8.76 12.94
C ALA A 118 15.44 8.06 14.27
N LYS A 119 16.72 8.04 14.67
CA LYS A 119 17.18 7.48 15.94
C LYS A 119 16.49 8.14 17.14
N THR A 120 16.15 9.43 17.08
CA THR A 120 15.42 10.12 18.16
C THR A 120 13.98 9.62 18.35
N LEU A 121 13.41 8.97 17.33
CA LEU A 121 12.08 8.37 17.35
C LEU A 121 12.09 6.90 17.77
N MET A 122 13.28 6.32 18.02
CA MET A 122 13.46 4.91 18.34
C MET A 122 13.77 4.71 19.82
N ARG A 123 13.39 3.55 20.33
CA ARG A 123 13.78 3.07 21.67
C ARG A 123 15.01 2.19 21.54
N GLU A 124 15.90 2.25 22.52
CA GLU A 124 17.04 1.33 22.59
C GLU A 124 16.58 -0.01 23.16
N GLY A 125 16.80 -1.09 22.39
CA GLY A 125 16.71 -2.47 22.85
C GLY A 125 18.09 -3.04 23.20
N ALA A 126 18.19 -4.36 23.39
CA ALA A 126 19.46 -5.00 23.74
C ALA A 126 20.52 -4.92 22.61
N ASP A 127 20.10 -5.12 21.36
CA ASP A 127 20.95 -5.17 20.17
C ASP A 127 20.40 -4.35 18.99
N LYS A 128 19.25 -3.69 19.19
CA LYS A 128 18.47 -3.03 18.13
C LYS A 128 17.93 -1.68 18.55
N PHE A 129 17.92 -0.73 17.62
CA PHE A 129 17.06 0.44 17.71
C PHE A 129 15.65 0.04 17.24
N ILE A 130 14.65 0.23 18.11
CA ILE A 130 13.28 -0.19 17.87
C ILE A 130 12.43 1.04 17.54
N PHE A 131 11.97 1.12 16.29
CA PHE A 131 10.97 2.11 15.89
C PHE A 131 9.57 1.56 16.19
N PRO A 132 8.80 2.19 17.10
CA PRO A 132 7.41 1.82 17.33
C PRO A 132 6.55 2.37 16.20
N VAL A 133 5.73 1.50 15.62
CA VAL A 133 4.78 1.90 14.59
C VAL A 133 3.47 2.27 15.28
N ASN A 134 3.31 3.56 15.61
CA ASN A 134 2.03 4.07 16.05
C ASN A 134 1.03 3.99 14.90
N ARG A 135 -0.06 3.24 15.08
CA ARG A 135 -1.15 3.13 14.09
C ARG A 135 -1.79 4.48 13.72
N THR A 136 -1.54 5.51 14.51
CA THR A 136 -2.12 6.86 14.43
C THR A 136 -1.24 7.89 13.74
N GLN A 137 -0.06 7.53 13.19
CA GLN A 137 0.62 8.50 12.33
C GLN A 137 -0.30 8.85 11.14
N PRO A 138 -0.56 10.14 10.89
CA PRO A 138 -1.45 10.56 9.84
C PRO A 138 -0.90 10.02 8.53
N ARG A 139 -1.76 9.32 7.78
CA ARG A 139 -1.47 8.90 6.42
C ARG A 139 -0.84 10.10 5.69
N LEU A 140 0.28 9.92 4.99
CA LEU A 140 0.74 10.86 3.97
C LEU A 140 -0.17 10.80 2.72
N THR A 141 -1.47 10.59 2.93
CA THR A 141 -2.51 10.80 1.93
C THR A 141 -3.13 12.15 2.26
N ARG A 142 -3.33 13.00 1.25
CA ARG A 142 -4.21 14.16 1.40
C ARG A 142 -5.48 13.74 2.18
N PRO A 143 -5.95 14.51 3.16
CA PRO A 143 -7.23 14.26 3.80
C PRO A 143 -8.30 14.05 2.74
N LEU A 144 -9.26 13.17 2.99
CA LEU A 144 -10.31 12.85 2.02
C LEU A 144 -11.13 14.10 1.67
N GLU A 145 -11.24 15.02 2.63
CA GLU A 145 -11.89 16.33 2.53
C GLU A 145 -11.19 17.27 1.53
N GLU A 146 -9.90 17.05 1.26
CA GLU A 146 -9.11 17.82 0.29
C GLU A 146 -9.08 17.16 -1.09
N MET A 147 -9.68 15.98 -1.25
CA MET A 147 -9.70 15.23 -2.50
C MET A 147 -10.93 15.56 -3.34
N VAL A 148 -10.74 15.57 -4.65
CA VAL A 148 -11.88 15.73 -5.58
C VAL A 148 -12.70 14.43 -5.60
N MET A 149 -13.99 14.52 -5.25
CA MET A 149 -14.96 13.46 -5.49
C MET A 149 -15.31 13.43 -6.98
N LEU A 150 -15.05 12.31 -7.64
CA LEU A 150 -15.27 12.16 -9.08
C LEU A 150 -16.65 11.56 -9.40
N ARG A 151 -17.08 10.58 -8.62
CA ARG A 151 -18.32 9.83 -8.86
C ARG A 151 -19.04 9.55 -7.55
N GLU A 152 -20.36 9.60 -7.61
CA GLU A 152 -21.26 9.31 -6.51
C GLU A 152 -22.47 8.56 -7.05
N GLU A 153 -22.73 7.37 -6.51
CA GLU A 153 -23.88 6.56 -6.94
C GLU A 153 -24.67 6.06 -5.71
N PRO A 154 -25.98 6.37 -5.63
CA PRO A 154 -26.84 5.85 -4.58
C PRO A 154 -27.28 4.41 -4.88
N TYR A 155 -27.35 3.58 -3.85
CA TYR A 155 -27.90 2.23 -3.94
C TYR A 155 -28.62 1.84 -2.64
N LYS A 156 -29.95 1.74 -2.70
CA LYS A 156 -30.80 1.49 -1.52
C LYS A 156 -30.49 2.51 -0.41
N ARG A 157 -30.05 2.06 0.77
CA ARG A 157 -29.62 2.89 1.91
C ARG A 157 -28.16 3.34 1.85
N HIS A 158 -27.43 2.91 0.82
CA HIS A 158 -26.00 3.16 0.67
C HIS A 158 -25.73 4.28 -0.33
N LEU A 159 -24.68 5.05 -0.09
CA LEU A 159 -24.12 6.02 -1.03
C LEU A 159 -22.66 5.68 -1.23
N ILE A 160 -22.28 5.34 -2.47
CA ILE A 160 -20.92 4.95 -2.82
C ILE A 160 -20.25 6.14 -3.51
N ARG A 161 -19.10 6.58 -2.99
CA ARG A 161 -18.31 7.67 -3.55
C ARG A 161 -16.94 7.17 -3.99
N GLN A 162 -16.50 7.63 -5.15
CA GLN A 162 -15.13 7.45 -5.62
C GLN A 162 -14.43 8.82 -5.75
N TYR A 163 -13.23 8.90 -5.18
CA TYR A 163 -12.37 10.08 -5.22
C TYR A 163 -11.28 9.96 -6.30
N GLU A 164 -10.61 11.06 -6.61
CA GLU A 164 -9.61 11.16 -7.67
C GLU A 164 -8.45 10.15 -7.62
N ASN A 165 -8.12 9.63 -6.44
CA ASN A 165 -7.09 8.59 -6.25
C ASN A 165 -7.66 7.15 -6.23
N GLY A 166 -8.93 6.98 -6.60
CA GLY A 166 -9.66 5.71 -6.59
C GLY A 166 -10.11 5.24 -5.21
N THR A 167 -9.96 6.05 -4.16
CA THR A 167 -10.50 5.73 -2.83
C THR A 167 -12.01 5.62 -2.88
N ILE A 168 -12.55 4.59 -2.21
CA ILE A 168 -13.97 4.31 -2.13
C ILE A 168 -14.46 4.57 -0.71
N GLN A 169 -15.43 5.46 -0.59
CA GLN A 169 -16.17 5.73 0.65
C GLN A 169 -17.59 5.18 0.48
N VAL A 170 -18.12 4.56 1.54
CA VAL A 170 -19.52 4.15 1.59
C VAL A 170 -20.16 4.81 2.79
N LEU A 171 -21.27 5.50 2.55
CA LEU A 171 -22.16 5.97 3.60
C LEU A 171 -23.37 5.04 3.66
N THR A 172 -23.82 4.69 4.86
CA THR A 172 -25.07 3.95 5.08
C THR A 172 -25.98 4.81 5.94
N ASP A 173 -27.18 5.09 5.46
CA ASP A 173 -28.13 5.98 6.14
C ASP A 173 -27.53 7.36 6.49
N GLY A 174 -26.60 7.84 5.65
CA GLY A 174 -25.90 9.12 5.81
C GLY A 174 -24.65 9.08 6.69
N GLU A 175 -24.32 7.96 7.31
CA GLU A 175 -23.14 7.81 8.16
C GLU A 175 -22.01 7.06 7.44
N GLU A 176 -20.77 7.51 7.60
CA GLU A 176 -19.60 6.85 7.01
C GLU A 176 -19.37 5.48 7.65
N VAL A 177 -19.20 4.45 6.80
CA VAL A 177 -18.88 3.10 7.25
C VAL A 177 -17.36 2.96 7.39
N PRO A 178 -16.82 2.65 8.58
CA PRO A 178 -15.37 2.53 8.79
C PRO A 178 -14.71 1.40 7.96
N THR A 179 -15.48 0.34 7.69
CA THR A 179 -15.03 -0.83 6.91
C THR A 179 -15.95 -1.01 5.71
N THR A 180 -15.54 -0.47 4.55
CA THR A 180 -16.36 -0.42 3.33
C THR A 180 -16.46 -1.75 2.60
N LYS A 181 -15.41 -2.58 2.60
CA LYS A 181 -15.32 -3.82 1.81
C LYS A 181 -16.47 -4.84 2.05
N PRO A 182 -16.93 -5.11 3.28
CA PRO A 182 -18.08 -5.99 3.51
C PRO A 182 -19.36 -5.46 2.87
N VAL A 183 -19.64 -4.15 2.99
CA VAL A 183 -20.82 -3.52 2.40
C VAL A 183 -20.77 -3.58 0.87
N LEU A 184 -19.60 -3.31 0.28
CA LEU A 184 -19.42 -3.43 -1.17
C LEU A 184 -19.67 -4.87 -1.66
N ARG A 185 -19.30 -5.91 -0.89
CA ARG A 185 -19.58 -7.30 -1.26
C ARG A 185 -21.07 -7.64 -1.22
N GLU A 186 -21.83 -7.06 -0.29
CA GLU A 186 -23.28 -7.20 -0.25
C GLU A 186 -23.91 -6.57 -1.49
N ILE A 187 -23.53 -5.33 -1.80
CA ILE A 187 -24.02 -4.61 -2.98
C ILE A 187 -23.66 -5.38 -4.27
N ALA A 188 -22.41 -5.83 -4.41
CA ALA A 188 -21.97 -6.58 -5.59
C ALA A 188 -22.78 -7.85 -5.83
N ARG A 189 -23.15 -8.59 -4.77
CA ARG A 189 -24.03 -9.78 -4.91
C ARG A 189 -25.41 -9.41 -5.39
N ASP A 190 -25.97 -8.30 -4.87
CA ASP A 190 -27.31 -7.86 -5.23
C ASP A 190 -27.41 -7.42 -6.69
N ILE A 191 -26.38 -6.74 -7.21
CA ILE A 191 -26.34 -6.23 -8.60
C ILE A 191 -25.53 -7.13 -9.57
N GLN A 192 -25.17 -8.34 -9.13
CA GLN A 192 -24.46 -9.36 -9.91
C GLN A 192 -23.09 -8.92 -10.46
N VAL A 193 -22.34 -8.14 -9.69
CA VAL A 193 -20.93 -7.82 -9.97
C VAL A 193 -20.04 -8.94 -9.41
N ASP A 194 -19.12 -9.44 -10.24
CA ASP A 194 -18.17 -10.48 -9.83
C ASP A 194 -17.22 -9.97 -8.74
N LEU A 195 -17.03 -10.78 -7.71
CA LEU A 195 -16.10 -10.53 -6.61
C LEU A 195 -14.65 -10.80 -7.01
N LEU A 196 -14.42 -11.49 -8.13
CA LEU A 196 -13.10 -11.79 -8.68
C LEU A 196 -12.73 -10.83 -9.80
N ASN A 197 -11.42 -10.60 -9.96
CA ASN A 197 -10.85 -9.86 -11.06
C ASN A 197 -10.57 -10.78 -12.28
N GLY A 198 -10.13 -10.21 -13.40
CA GLY A 198 -9.86 -10.98 -14.63
C GLY A 198 -8.75 -12.03 -14.49
N ALA A 199 -7.95 -11.98 -13.42
CA ALA A 199 -6.94 -12.99 -13.08
C ALA A 199 -7.45 -14.06 -12.09
N GLY A 200 -8.74 -14.02 -11.73
CA GLY A 200 -9.36 -14.95 -10.78
C GLY A 200 -9.08 -14.65 -9.31
N SER A 201 -8.42 -13.53 -9.00
CA SER A 201 -8.13 -13.11 -7.62
C SER A 201 -9.26 -12.23 -7.05
N PRO A 202 -9.53 -12.24 -5.73
CA PRO A 202 -10.55 -11.37 -5.15
C PRO A 202 -10.27 -9.89 -5.36
N ARG A 203 -11.30 -9.11 -5.74
CA ARG A 203 -11.20 -7.65 -5.90
C ARG A 203 -10.90 -6.97 -4.56
N ASN A 204 -9.98 -6.00 -4.59
CA ASN A 204 -9.78 -5.08 -3.47
C ASN A 204 -10.92 -4.04 -3.41
N THR A 205 -10.94 -3.21 -2.37
CA THR A 205 -12.03 -2.24 -2.12
C THR A 205 -12.17 -1.25 -3.29
N ARG A 206 -11.07 -0.79 -3.87
CA ARG A 206 -11.06 0.13 -5.02
C ARG A 206 -11.63 -0.53 -6.27
N GLN A 207 -11.13 -1.72 -6.62
CA GLN A 207 -11.57 -2.48 -7.78
C GLN A 207 -13.05 -2.86 -7.68
N LEU A 208 -13.51 -3.26 -6.49
CA LEU A 208 -14.90 -3.64 -6.29
C LEU A 208 -15.82 -2.42 -6.35
N GLY A 209 -15.45 -1.32 -5.69
CA GLY A 209 -16.20 -0.07 -5.72
C GLY A 209 -16.31 0.53 -7.12
N ASP A 210 -15.23 0.50 -7.91
CA ASP A 210 -15.23 0.95 -9.30
C ASP A 210 -16.23 0.17 -10.17
N GLN A 211 -16.23 -1.16 -10.07
CA GLN A 211 -17.17 -1.99 -10.83
C GLN A 211 -18.63 -1.80 -10.39
N ILE A 212 -18.87 -1.61 -9.10
CA ILE A 212 -20.20 -1.32 -8.58
C ILE A 212 -20.71 0.00 -9.14
N ILE A 213 -19.90 1.07 -9.10
CA ILE A 213 -20.27 2.39 -9.64
C ILE A 213 -20.58 2.27 -11.13
N ASN A 214 -19.70 1.66 -11.92
CA ASN A 214 -19.94 1.45 -13.35
C ASN A 214 -21.26 0.72 -13.60
N LYS A 215 -21.54 -0.34 -12.82
CA LYS A 215 -22.76 -1.13 -13.00
C LYS A 215 -24.03 -0.36 -12.62
N LEU A 216 -23.97 0.46 -11.58
CA LEU A 216 -25.08 1.31 -11.16
C LEU A 216 -25.35 2.41 -12.21
N GLU A 217 -24.30 3.01 -12.78
CA GLU A 217 -24.41 3.97 -13.87
C GLU A 217 -25.09 3.33 -15.10
N GLU A 218 -24.65 2.13 -15.51
CA GLU A 218 -25.29 1.35 -16.59
C GLU A 218 -26.78 1.13 -16.33
N LEU A 219 -27.12 0.58 -15.15
CA LEU A 219 -28.50 0.28 -14.77
C LEU A 219 -29.37 1.55 -14.72
N ARG A 220 -28.81 2.69 -14.30
CA ARG A 220 -29.53 3.97 -14.29
C ARG A 220 -29.80 4.48 -15.71
N VAL A 221 -28.83 4.35 -16.62
CA VAL A 221 -29.00 4.73 -18.02
C VAL A 221 -30.03 3.83 -18.70
N GLU A 222 -29.99 2.51 -18.48
CA GLU A 222 -30.97 1.56 -19.01
C GLU A 222 -32.39 1.81 -18.47
N SER A 223 -32.51 2.21 -17.19
CA SER A 223 -33.78 2.59 -16.57
C SER A 223 -34.30 3.97 -17.01
N GLY A 224 -33.45 4.77 -17.67
CA GLY A 224 -33.73 6.14 -18.10
C GLY A 224 -33.97 6.30 -19.61
N VAL A 225 -34.18 5.22 -20.36
CA VAL A 225 -34.53 5.26 -21.80
C VAL A 225 -36.01 5.65 -22.05
N ASP A 226 -36.80 5.88 -21.00
CA ASP A 226 -38.12 6.53 -21.11
C ASP A 226 -38.17 7.83 -20.28
N ALA A 227 -37.71 8.95 -20.86
CA ALA A 227 -38.14 10.31 -20.51
C ALA A 227 -37.96 11.28 -21.69
#